data_AF-A0A8J5C327-F1
#
_entry.id   AF-A0A8J5C327-F1
#
_cell.length_a   1.000
_cell.length_b   1.000
_cell.length_c   1.000
_cell.angle_alpha   90.00
_cell.angle_beta   90.00
_cell.angle_gamma   90.00
#
_symmetry.space_group_name_H-M   'P 1'
#
loop_
_entity.id
_entity.type
_entity.pdbx_description
1 polymer ?
#
loop_
_entity_poly.entity_id
_entity_poly.type
_entity_poly.pdbx_seq_one_letter_code
_entity_poly.pdbx_strand_id
1 'polypeptide(L)'
;MENTFCLFYFIFRAKFSEITFQSIQRALQTLGHPDERQNSAVEVRSELDLRIGAAFTRFQTLRLKKIFPETLADTILSYGSCQFPTLGFVIERFKAIENFVSEQFWKLKVTHIRDDIETEFTCNGSGCSTKEACEALFDVCQQNPEAAITKVTTKPKSKWRPQPLDTVELEKLGSRKLRMNVKEVMKVAEKLYTNGFISYPRTRDKHISLPSLNLRPWWRCRHQTQTGADLRPLCLSGDPTLVRARNTDKAIPIHPPSFTNSLAGAEKAVYELVVRHFLACLSDDARGSETVVDMAMAGEG
;
A
#
# COMPACT_ATOMS: atom_id res chain seq x y z
N MET A 1 -3.61 53.97 33.66
CA MET A 1 -4.74 53.01 33.58
C MET A 1 -5.15 52.92 32.12
N GLU A 2 -4.42 52.15 31.33
CA GLU A 2 -4.83 51.82 29.96
C GLU A 2 -5.68 50.56 30.02
N ASN A 3 -6.98 50.75 29.77
CA ASN A 3 -7.95 49.68 29.66
C ASN A 3 -7.73 48.95 28.33
N THR A 4 -6.94 47.88 28.34
CA THR A 4 -6.90 46.92 27.23
C THR A 4 -8.21 46.14 27.24
N PHE A 5 -9.17 46.59 26.43
CA PHE A 5 -10.37 45.82 26.10
C PHE A 5 -9.94 44.54 25.37
N CYS A 6 -9.82 43.43 26.11
CA CYS A 6 -9.73 42.10 25.52
C CYS A 6 -11.08 41.76 24.88
N LEU A 7 -11.19 41.92 23.57
CA LEU A 7 -12.25 41.30 22.78
C LEU A 7 -12.06 39.78 22.86
N PHE A 8 -12.91 39.10 23.61
CA PHE A 8 -12.97 37.63 23.63
C PHE A 8 -13.48 37.14 22.27
N TYR A 9 -12.57 36.81 21.36
CA TYR A 9 -12.92 36.13 20.12
C TYR A 9 -13.26 34.67 20.43
N PHE A 10 -14.53 34.30 20.26
CA PHE A 10 -14.96 32.90 20.32
C PHE A 10 -14.53 32.17 19.04
N ILE A 11 -13.40 31.48 19.09
CA ILE A 11 -12.86 30.70 17.97
C ILE A 11 -13.28 29.24 18.12
N PHE A 12 -13.94 28.71 17.09
CA PHE A 12 -14.37 27.33 17.00
C PHE A 12 -13.75 26.61 15.80
N ARG A 13 -13.69 25.28 15.88
CA ARG A 13 -13.16 24.38 14.85
C ARG A 13 -14.20 23.35 14.47
N ALA A 14 -14.66 23.40 13.23
CA ALA A 14 -15.39 22.31 12.61
C ALA A 14 -14.43 21.17 12.25
N LYS A 15 -14.83 19.92 12.53
CA LYS A 15 -14.07 18.71 12.20
C LYS A 15 -14.92 17.82 11.30
N PHE A 16 -14.40 17.51 10.11
CA PHE A 16 -15.04 16.64 9.14
C PHE A 16 -13.98 15.85 8.37
N SER A 17 -14.35 14.68 7.88
CA SER A 17 -13.47 13.79 7.11
C SER A 17 -13.95 13.58 5.68
N GLU A 18 -15.07 14.21 5.31
CA GLU A 18 -15.70 14.18 4.00
C GLU A 18 -16.41 15.50 3.75
N ILE A 19 -16.44 15.93 2.49
CA ILE A 19 -17.21 17.10 2.05
C ILE A 19 -18.56 16.62 1.51
N THR A 20 -19.40 16.16 2.43
CA THR A 20 -20.79 15.76 2.16
C THR A 20 -21.73 16.57 3.03
N PHE A 21 -22.97 16.77 2.59
CA PHE A 21 -23.96 17.54 3.34
C PHE A 21 -24.11 17.05 4.80
N GLN A 22 -24.21 15.73 4.98
CA GLN A 22 -24.36 15.10 6.30
C GLN A 22 -23.13 15.32 7.19
N SER A 23 -21.92 15.14 6.63
CA SER A 23 -20.66 15.35 7.35
C SER A 23 -20.49 16.80 7.79
N ILE A 24 -20.78 17.76 6.90
CA ILE A 24 -20.68 19.19 7.20
C ILE A 24 -21.74 19.62 8.21
N GLN A 25 -23.01 19.21 8.07
CA GLN A 25 -24.04 19.51 9.06
C GLN A 25 -23.67 18.99 10.46
N ARG A 26 -23.18 17.75 10.54
CA ARG A 26 -22.70 17.18 11.80
C ARG A 26 -21.56 18.00 12.38
N ALA A 27 -20.57 18.38 11.55
CA ALA A 27 -19.43 19.18 12.00
C ALA A 27 -19.84 20.55 12.55
N LEU A 28 -20.88 21.18 11.98
CA LEU A 28 -21.44 22.44 12.46
C LEU A 28 -22.25 22.29 13.75
N GLN A 29 -22.85 21.12 13.99
CA GLN A 29 -23.58 20.81 15.22
C GLN A 29 -22.64 20.39 16.37
N THR A 30 -21.43 19.92 16.06
CA THR A 30 -20.44 19.45 17.03
C THR A 30 -19.14 20.26 16.96
N LEU A 31 -19.26 21.58 16.95
CA LEU A 31 -18.11 22.48 16.99
C LEU A 31 -17.29 22.23 18.25
N GLY A 32 -15.97 22.17 18.10
CA GLY A 32 -15.03 22.11 19.21
C GLY A 32 -14.09 23.31 19.21
N HIS A 33 -13.14 23.33 20.13
CA HIS A 33 -12.04 24.29 20.10
C HIS A 33 -10.88 23.79 19.21
N PRO A 34 -10.10 24.70 18.60
CA PRO A 34 -8.81 24.37 18.01
C PRO A 34 -7.95 23.59 19.01
N ASP A 35 -7.25 22.56 18.51
CA ASP A 35 -6.39 21.72 19.35
C ASP A 35 -4.97 22.29 19.35
N GLU A 36 -4.64 23.05 20.39
CA GLU A 36 -3.31 23.68 20.53
C GLU A 36 -2.17 22.66 20.51
N ARG A 37 -2.38 21.43 21.00
CA ARG A 37 -1.33 20.41 21.00
C ARG A 37 -0.96 19.99 19.59
N GLN A 38 -1.96 19.90 18.70
CA GLN A 38 -1.72 19.61 17.28
C GLN A 38 -0.97 20.77 16.60
N ASN A 39 -1.32 22.02 16.94
CA ASN A 39 -0.62 23.19 16.42
C ASN A 39 0.85 23.22 16.89
N SER A 40 1.09 23.14 18.20
CA SER A 40 2.43 23.14 18.78
C SER A 40 3.32 22.02 18.22
N ALA A 41 2.76 20.84 17.94
CA ALA A 41 3.52 19.76 17.31
C ALA A 41 4.02 20.12 15.90
N VAL A 42 3.21 20.84 15.12
CA VAL A 42 3.61 21.33 13.78
C VAL A 42 4.63 22.45 13.89
N GLU A 43 4.49 23.35 14.86
CA GLU A 43 5.44 24.44 15.13
C GLU A 43 6.82 23.88 15.49
N VAL A 44 6.88 22.97 16.46
CA VAL A 44 8.14 22.31 16.87
C VAL A 44 8.80 21.62 15.68
N ARG A 45 8.03 20.86 14.88
CA ARG A 45 8.58 20.20 13.68
C ARG A 45 9.12 21.21 12.67
N SER A 46 8.38 22.28 12.39
CA SER A 46 8.79 23.32 11.45
C SER A 46 10.08 24.02 11.89
N GLU A 47 10.21 24.30 13.18
CA GLU A 47 11.41 24.90 13.75
C GLU A 47 12.62 23.96 13.69
N LEU A 48 12.45 22.69 14.04
CA LEU A 48 13.51 21.68 13.95
C LEU A 48 13.98 21.48 12.51
N ASP A 49 13.04 21.33 11.56
CA ASP A 49 13.35 21.16 10.14
C ASP A 49 14.11 22.38 9.59
N LEU A 50 13.72 23.60 9.97
CA LEU A 50 14.40 24.82 9.58
C LEU A 50 15.82 24.92 10.18
N ARG A 51 15.96 24.73 11.50
CA ARG A 51 17.24 24.86 12.21
C ARG A 51 18.26 23.83 11.72
N ILE A 52 17.86 22.56 11.69
CA ILE A 52 18.72 21.45 11.24
C ILE A 52 19.03 21.61 9.76
N GLY A 53 18.01 21.85 8.92
CA GLY A 53 18.16 22.00 7.49
C GLY A 53 19.10 23.15 7.13
N ALA A 54 18.91 24.33 7.71
CA ALA A 54 19.74 25.51 7.44
C ALA A 54 21.20 25.31 7.91
N ALA A 55 21.40 24.78 9.12
CA ALA A 55 22.73 24.58 9.68
C ALA A 55 23.57 23.62 8.84
N PHE A 56 23.05 22.42 8.56
CA PHE A 56 23.79 21.40 7.82
C PHE A 56 23.91 21.71 6.32
N THR A 57 22.87 22.27 5.70
CA THR A 57 22.93 22.72 4.29
C THR A 57 24.04 23.76 4.11
N ARG A 58 24.10 24.79 4.96
CA ARG A 58 25.14 25.83 4.89
C ARG A 58 26.52 25.25 5.15
N PHE A 59 26.67 24.46 6.21
CA PHE A 59 27.95 23.83 6.56
C PHE A 59 28.52 23.01 5.40
N GLN A 60 27.77 22.05 4.87
CA GLN A 60 28.27 21.14 3.85
C GLN A 60 28.44 21.83 2.49
N THR A 61 27.52 22.74 2.12
CA THR A 61 27.62 23.50 0.86
C THR A 61 28.87 24.38 0.87
N LEU A 62 29.08 25.19 1.92
CA LEU A 62 30.24 26.09 1.99
C LEU A 62 31.56 25.32 2.09
N ARG A 63 31.58 24.19 2.81
CA ARG A 63 32.77 23.35 2.94
C ARG A 63 33.13 22.65 1.63
N LEU A 64 32.18 21.96 1.01
CA LEU A 64 32.46 21.12 -0.16
C LEU A 64 32.68 21.94 -1.43
N LYS A 65 32.04 23.11 -1.58
CA LYS A 65 32.38 24.04 -2.67
C LYS A 65 33.83 24.51 -2.64
N LYS A 66 34.42 24.68 -1.44
CA LYS A 66 35.83 25.05 -1.31
C LYS A 66 36.76 23.90 -1.68
N ILE A 67 36.34 22.65 -1.46
CA ILE A 67 37.15 21.46 -1.72
C ILE A 67 37.03 21.04 -3.20
N PHE A 68 35.84 21.14 -3.79
CA PHE A 68 35.52 20.73 -5.16
C PHE A 68 34.90 21.88 -5.97
N PRO A 69 35.64 22.98 -6.20
CA PRO A 69 35.09 24.19 -6.81
C PRO A 69 34.59 23.96 -8.24
N GLU A 70 35.33 23.20 -9.06
CA GLU A 70 34.94 22.96 -10.46
C GLU A 70 33.64 22.17 -10.61
N THR A 71 33.36 21.24 -9.69
CA THR A 71 32.18 20.36 -9.76
C THR A 71 30.97 20.95 -9.05
N LEU A 72 31.17 21.76 -8.00
CA LEU A 72 30.10 22.17 -7.09
C LEU A 72 29.85 23.68 -7.03
N ALA A 73 30.57 24.51 -7.80
CA ALA A 73 30.49 25.99 -7.75
C ALA A 73 29.07 26.53 -7.60
N ASP A 74 28.12 26.05 -8.42
CA ASP A 74 26.74 26.54 -8.46
C ASP A 74 25.73 25.60 -7.78
N THR A 75 26.20 24.54 -7.11
CA THR A 75 25.32 23.51 -6.52
C THR A 75 25.03 23.78 -5.05
N ILE A 76 23.75 23.77 -4.65
CA ILE A 76 23.35 23.75 -3.24
C ILE A 76 23.22 22.30 -2.78
N LEU A 77 23.99 21.94 -1.76
CA LEU A 77 23.91 20.62 -1.15
C LEU A 77 22.92 20.71 0.02
N SER A 78 21.66 20.37 -0.24
CA SER A 78 20.61 20.37 0.79
C SER A 78 20.81 19.22 1.79
N TYR A 79 20.48 19.50 3.06
CA TYR A 79 20.37 18.50 4.11
C TYR A 79 18.99 18.61 4.76
N GLY A 80 18.36 17.47 5.02
CA GLY A 80 17.12 17.39 5.77
C GLY A 80 17.13 16.17 6.69
N SER A 81 16.64 16.35 7.92
CA SER A 81 16.55 15.32 8.96
C SER A 81 15.89 14.03 8.48
N CYS A 82 14.84 14.13 7.66
CA CYS A 82 14.15 13.00 7.04
C CYS A 82 14.66 12.66 5.62
N GLN A 83 15.14 13.65 4.86
CA GLN A 83 15.68 13.44 3.50
C GLN A 83 16.93 12.55 3.53
N PHE A 84 17.82 12.78 4.49
CA PHE A 84 19.10 12.08 4.61
C PHE A 84 18.95 10.56 4.86
N PRO A 85 18.20 10.09 5.87
CA PRO A 85 17.97 8.65 6.06
C PRO A 85 17.17 8.03 4.90
N THR A 86 16.29 8.80 4.25
CA THR A 86 15.55 8.32 3.07
C THR A 86 16.49 8.02 1.91
N LEU A 87 17.46 8.90 1.63
CA LEU A 87 18.54 8.63 0.69
C LEU A 87 19.40 7.45 1.15
N GLY A 88 19.60 7.31 2.46
CA GLY A 88 20.26 6.17 3.09
C GLY A 88 19.69 4.83 2.64
N PHE A 89 18.37 4.64 2.65
CA PHE A 89 17.74 3.39 2.18
C PHE A 89 18.05 3.07 0.71
N VAL A 90 18.14 4.10 -0.15
CA VAL A 90 18.47 3.92 -1.57
C VAL A 90 19.92 3.48 -1.73
N ILE A 91 20.84 4.13 -1.02
CA ILE A 91 22.27 3.80 -1.04
C ILE A 91 22.52 2.41 -0.44
N GLU A 92 21.86 2.09 0.67
CA GLU A 92 21.94 0.78 1.31
C GLU A 92 21.51 -0.33 0.36
N ARG A 93 20.37 -0.17 -0.32
CA ARG A 93 19.91 -1.12 -1.33
C ARG A 93 20.87 -1.22 -2.51
N PHE A 94 21.40 -0.09 -2.99
CA PHE A 94 22.37 -0.08 -4.07
C PHE A 94 23.62 -0.89 -3.71
N LYS A 95 24.22 -0.63 -2.54
CA LYS A 95 25.38 -1.37 -2.03
C LYS A 95 25.07 -2.84 -1.77
N ALA A 96 23.88 -3.17 -1.28
CA ALA A 96 23.48 -4.55 -1.08
C ALA A 96 23.42 -5.33 -2.41
N ILE A 97 23.00 -4.67 -3.51
CA ILE A 97 23.01 -5.26 -4.86
C ILE A 97 24.44 -5.35 -5.41
N GLU A 98 25.23 -4.29 -5.25
CA GLU A 98 26.63 -4.25 -5.72
C GLU A 98 27.50 -5.31 -5.04
N ASN A 99 27.30 -5.53 -3.74
CA ASN A 99 28.02 -6.53 -2.95
C ASN A 99 27.38 -7.93 -3.02
N PHE A 100 26.28 -8.11 -3.77
CA PHE A 100 25.64 -9.41 -3.90
C PHE A 100 26.49 -10.30 -4.80
N VAL A 101 27.11 -11.32 -4.20
CA VAL A 101 27.82 -12.37 -4.95
C VAL A 101 26.82 -13.44 -5.32
N SER A 102 26.50 -13.55 -6.61
CA SER A 102 25.63 -14.61 -7.11
C SER A 102 26.37 -15.94 -7.05
N GLU A 103 25.78 -16.91 -6.37
CA GLU A 103 26.30 -18.27 -6.30
C GLU A 103 25.48 -19.19 -7.21
N GLN A 104 26.16 -20.10 -7.90
CA GLN A 104 25.49 -21.15 -8.67
C GLN A 104 24.95 -22.20 -7.70
N PHE A 105 23.72 -22.64 -7.92
CA PHE A 105 23.12 -23.77 -7.24
C PHE A 105 22.39 -24.64 -8.27
N TRP A 106 22.29 -25.92 -7.98
CA TRP A 106 21.68 -26.91 -8.87
C TRP A 106 20.44 -27.50 -8.21
N LYS A 107 19.41 -27.78 -9.01
CA LYS A 107 18.18 -28.42 -8.54
C LYS A 107 17.81 -29.55 -9.48
N LEU A 108 17.36 -30.65 -8.90
CA LEU A 108 16.72 -31.72 -9.64
C LEU A 108 15.29 -31.31 -9.97
N LYS A 109 14.97 -31.43 -11.26
CA LYS A 109 13.65 -31.19 -11.81
C LYS A 109 13.19 -32.47 -12.49
N VAL A 110 12.04 -32.98 -12.07
CA VAL A 110 11.37 -34.11 -12.71
C VAL A 110 10.14 -33.59 -13.44
N THR A 111 9.96 -34.01 -14.69
CA THR A 111 8.78 -33.66 -15.48
C THR A 111 7.98 -34.90 -15.75
N HIS A 112 6.66 -34.80 -15.65
CA HIS A 112 5.74 -35.88 -15.94
C HIS A 112 4.65 -35.34 -16.87
N ILE A 113 4.48 -35.99 -18.03
CA ILE A 113 3.49 -35.61 -19.03
C ILE A 113 2.36 -36.62 -19.00
N ARG A 114 1.13 -36.13 -18.81
CA ARG A 114 -0.08 -36.94 -18.87
C ARG A 114 -1.20 -36.13 -19.52
N ASP A 115 -1.90 -36.74 -20.47
CA ASP A 115 -3.06 -36.12 -21.15
C ASP A 115 -2.70 -34.73 -21.74
N ASP A 116 -1.53 -34.61 -22.38
CA ASP A 116 -0.93 -33.36 -22.89
C ASP A 116 -0.66 -32.26 -21.84
N ILE A 117 -0.67 -32.62 -20.55
CA ILE A 117 -0.34 -31.73 -19.44
C ILE A 117 1.04 -32.10 -18.90
N GLU A 118 1.99 -31.18 -19.05
CA GLU A 118 3.32 -31.27 -18.42
C GLU A 118 3.24 -30.75 -16.97
N THR A 119 3.62 -31.61 -16.02
CA THR A 119 3.72 -31.26 -14.60
C THR A 119 5.18 -31.31 -14.16
N GLU A 120 5.62 -30.25 -13.49
CA GLU A 120 6.96 -30.13 -12.94
C GLU A 120 6.97 -30.45 -11.44
N PHE A 121 7.84 -31.36 -11.03
CA PHE A 121 8.16 -31.66 -9.64
C PHE A 121 9.58 -31.16 -9.35
N THR A 122 9.70 -30.35 -8.31
CA THR A 122 11.00 -29.86 -7.81
C THR A 122 11.31 -30.50 -6.48
N CYS A 123 12.53 -31.00 -6.33
CA CYS A 123 13.02 -31.58 -5.08
C CYS A 123 12.89 -30.59 -3.91
N ASN A 124 12.56 -31.10 -2.72
CA ASN A 124 12.33 -30.26 -1.54
C ASN A 124 13.64 -29.61 -1.04
N GLY A 125 13.60 -28.29 -0.78
CA GLY A 125 14.71 -27.54 -0.20
C GLY A 125 15.42 -26.54 -1.15
N SER A 126 16.60 -26.08 -0.74
CA SER A 126 17.36 -25.03 -1.45
C SER A 126 18.06 -25.51 -2.72
N GLY A 127 18.14 -26.83 -2.96
CA GLY A 127 18.97 -27.43 -4.00
C GLY A 127 20.38 -27.76 -3.51
N CYS A 128 21.20 -28.28 -4.41
CA CYS A 128 22.60 -28.62 -4.18
C CYS A 128 23.49 -27.38 -4.38
N SER A 129 24.43 -27.17 -3.46
CA SER A 129 25.43 -26.10 -3.53
C SER A 129 26.59 -26.42 -4.48
N THR A 130 26.77 -27.68 -4.87
CA THR A 130 27.79 -28.11 -5.84
C THR A 130 27.16 -28.92 -6.96
N LYS A 131 27.79 -28.86 -8.13
CA LYS A 131 27.30 -29.57 -9.32
C LYS A 131 27.45 -31.07 -9.15
N GLU A 132 28.56 -31.53 -8.59
CA GLU A 132 28.90 -32.94 -8.43
C GLU A 132 27.93 -33.65 -7.48
N ALA A 133 27.49 -32.97 -6.41
CA ALA A 133 26.47 -33.50 -5.52
C ALA A 133 25.12 -33.65 -6.24
N CYS A 134 24.75 -32.67 -7.08
CA CYS A 134 23.52 -32.74 -7.85
C CYS A 134 23.58 -33.81 -8.96
N GLU A 135 24.74 -33.97 -9.61
CA GLU A 135 24.96 -35.01 -10.63
C GLU A 135 24.94 -36.41 -10.02
N ALA A 136 25.54 -36.61 -8.84
CA ALA A 136 25.46 -37.89 -8.14
C ALA A 136 24.00 -38.27 -7.81
N LEU A 137 23.20 -37.32 -7.32
CA LEU A 137 21.77 -37.55 -7.08
C LEU A 137 20.99 -37.77 -8.39
N PHE A 138 21.35 -37.05 -9.45
CA PHE A 138 20.75 -37.24 -10.78
C PHE A 138 21.01 -38.64 -11.33
N ASP A 139 22.24 -39.16 -11.22
CA ASP A 139 22.63 -40.48 -11.68
C ASP A 139 21.87 -41.58 -10.91
N VAL A 140 21.72 -41.42 -9.59
CA VAL A 140 20.91 -42.33 -8.75
C VAL A 140 19.45 -42.34 -9.20
N CYS A 141 18.88 -41.17 -9.50
CA CYS A 141 17.51 -41.05 -10.01
C CYS A 141 17.38 -41.62 -11.43
N GLN A 142 18.39 -41.48 -12.30
CA GLN A 142 18.37 -42.09 -13.64
C GLN A 142 18.43 -43.61 -13.60
N GLN A 143 19.21 -44.18 -12.67
CA GLN A 143 19.30 -45.63 -12.50
C GLN A 143 18.00 -46.24 -11.98
N ASN A 144 17.25 -45.49 -11.17
CA ASN A 144 15.95 -45.91 -10.61
C ASN A 144 14.87 -44.85 -10.90
N PRO A 145 14.40 -44.73 -12.15
CA PRO A 145 13.53 -43.65 -12.60
C PRO A 145 12.06 -43.82 -12.17
N GLU A 146 11.73 -44.91 -11.48
CA GLU A 146 10.39 -45.12 -10.95
C GLU A 146 10.11 -44.13 -9.82
N ALA A 147 9.12 -43.27 -10.05
CA ALA A 147 8.64 -42.33 -9.07
C ALA A 147 7.34 -42.84 -8.43
N ALA A 148 7.26 -42.77 -7.11
CA ALA A 148 6.07 -43.12 -6.35
C ALA A 148 5.49 -41.88 -5.68
N ILE A 149 4.18 -41.68 -5.83
CA ILE A 149 3.49 -40.64 -5.07
C ILE A 149 3.44 -41.08 -3.61
N THR A 150 4.08 -40.30 -2.73
CA THR A 150 4.13 -40.61 -1.29
C THR A 150 2.97 -39.98 -0.55
N LYS A 151 2.51 -38.81 -1.00
CA LYS A 151 1.43 -38.08 -0.34
C LYS A 151 0.68 -37.18 -1.30
N VAL A 152 -0.64 -37.15 -1.16
CA VAL A 152 -1.49 -36.14 -1.80
C VAL A 152 -2.27 -35.42 -0.71
N THR A 153 -2.00 -34.14 -0.54
CA THR A 153 -2.68 -33.30 0.46
C THR A 153 -3.53 -32.26 -0.25
N THR A 154 -4.85 -32.34 -0.10
CA THR A 154 -5.76 -31.27 -0.53
C THR A 154 -6.31 -30.57 0.70
N LYS A 155 -6.18 -29.25 0.75
CA LYS A 155 -6.72 -28.43 1.84
C LYS A 155 -7.45 -27.21 1.29
N PRO A 156 -8.52 -26.76 1.97
CA PRO A 156 -9.15 -25.50 1.62
C PRO A 156 -8.15 -24.36 1.81
N LYS A 157 -8.09 -23.45 0.84
CA LYS A 157 -7.23 -22.26 0.86
C LYS A 157 -8.10 -21.04 0.67
N SER A 158 -7.85 -20.00 1.46
CA SER A 158 -8.48 -18.69 1.25
C SER A 158 -7.43 -17.64 0.92
N LYS A 159 -7.82 -16.69 0.08
CA LYS A 159 -7.08 -15.46 -0.17
C LYS A 159 -7.90 -14.32 0.41
N TRP A 160 -7.33 -13.67 1.43
CA TRP A 160 -8.01 -12.60 2.14
C TRP A 160 -8.27 -11.41 1.24
N ARG A 161 -9.44 -10.82 1.44
CA ARG A 161 -9.80 -9.53 0.85
C ARG A 161 -8.93 -8.40 1.43
N PRO A 162 -8.84 -7.25 0.74
CA PRO A 162 -8.01 -6.16 1.24
C PRO A 162 -8.59 -5.53 2.52
N GLN A 163 -7.68 -5.02 3.36
CA GLN A 163 -8.03 -4.16 4.48
C GLN A 163 -8.48 -2.77 3.99
N PRO A 164 -9.25 -2.00 4.79
CA PRO A 164 -9.59 -0.63 4.42
C PRO A 164 -8.36 0.22 4.10
N LEU A 165 -8.53 1.12 3.13
CA LEU A 165 -7.43 1.85 2.52
C LEU A 165 -6.97 3.00 3.43
N ASP A 166 -5.66 3.07 3.70
CA ASP A 166 -5.00 4.21 4.35
C ASP A 166 -4.11 4.96 3.35
N THR A 167 -3.48 6.05 3.80
CA THR A 167 -2.61 6.87 2.93
C THR A 167 -1.48 6.04 2.32
N VAL A 168 -0.78 5.25 3.14
CA VAL A 168 0.41 4.52 2.72
C VAL A 168 0.06 3.45 1.69
N GLU A 169 -1.05 2.74 1.88
CA GLU A 169 -1.51 1.72 0.94
C GLU A 169 -2.03 2.35 -0.35
N LEU A 170 -2.73 3.49 -0.29
CA LEU A 170 -3.11 4.26 -1.50
C LEU A 170 -1.88 4.66 -2.30
N GLU A 171 -0.84 5.19 -1.66
CA GLU A 171 0.40 5.60 -2.33
C GLU A 171 1.13 4.40 -2.96
N LYS A 172 1.25 3.29 -2.23
CA LYS A 172 1.85 2.04 -2.74
C LYS A 172 1.09 1.46 -3.92
N LEU A 173 -0.24 1.37 -3.82
CA LEU A 173 -1.09 0.84 -4.88
C LEU A 173 -1.14 1.78 -6.08
N GLY A 174 -1.21 3.09 -5.87
CA GLY A 174 -1.12 4.08 -6.95
C GLY A 174 0.18 3.97 -7.74
N SER A 175 1.31 3.82 -7.04
CA SER A 175 2.61 3.57 -7.69
C SER A 175 2.65 2.23 -8.42
N ARG A 176 2.28 1.12 -7.76
CA ARG A 176 2.41 -0.23 -8.32
C ARG A 176 1.39 -0.56 -9.42
N LYS A 177 0.16 -0.06 -9.30
CA LYS A 177 -0.98 -0.43 -10.17
C LYS A 177 -1.30 0.63 -11.21
N LEU A 178 -1.20 1.91 -10.85
CA LEU A 178 -1.47 3.01 -11.77
C LEU A 178 -0.20 3.58 -12.41
N ARG A 179 0.99 3.16 -11.95
CA ARG A 179 2.30 3.68 -12.40
C ARG A 179 2.43 5.20 -12.22
N MET A 180 1.73 5.76 -11.23
CA MET A 180 1.74 7.17 -10.91
C MET A 180 2.78 7.48 -9.82
N ASN A 181 3.37 8.67 -9.86
CA ASN A 181 4.19 9.16 -8.75
C ASN A 181 3.29 9.38 -7.52
N VAL A 182 3.79 9.00 -6.33
CA VAL A 182 3.12 9.21 -5.04
C VAL A 182 2.63 10.64 -4.86
N LYS A 183 3.44 11.65 -5.24
CA LYS A 183 3.05 13.07 -5.15
C LYS A 183 1.83 13.39 -6.02
N GLU A 184 1.75 12.78 -7.20
CA GLU A 184 0.63 12.96 -8.13
C GLU A 184 -0.62 12.26 -7.62
N VAL A 185 -0.50 11.03 -7.12
CA VAL A 185 -1.60 10.28 -6.49
C VAL A 185 -2.23 11.09 -5.37
N MET A 186 -1.42 11.65 -4.46
CA MET A 186 -1.93 12.46 -3.35
C MET A 186 -2.56 13.77 -3.81
N LYS A 187 -1.99 14.45 -4.82
CA LYS A 187 -2.58 15.65 -5.41
C LYS A 187 -3.96 15.36 -6.01
N VAL A 188 -4.09 14.26 -6.74
CA VAL A 188 -5.36 13.83 -7.33
C VAL A 188 -6.36 13.43 -6.25
N ALA A 189 -5.93 12.67 -5.24
CA ALA A 189 -6.77 12.27 -4.11
C ALA A 189 -7.30 13.49 -3.33
N GLU A 190 -6.48 14.51 -3.08
CA GLU A 190 -6.92 15.76 -2.45
C GLU A 190 -7.95 16.50 -3.30
N LYS A 191 -7.79 16.52 -4.63
CA LYS A 191 -8.79 17.10 -5.54
C LYS A 191 -10.11 16.32 -5.50
N LEU A 192 -10.06 14.99 -5.52
CA LEU A 192 -11.24 14.14 -5.38
C LEU A 192 -11.95 14.36 -4.04
N TYR A 193 -11.21 14.51 -2.94
CA TYR A 193 -11.76 14.84 -1.63
C TYR A 193 -12.43 16.22 -1.62
N THR A 194 -11.76 17.22 -2.19
CA THR A 194 -12.28 18.60 -2.27
C THR A 194 -13.60 18.66 -3.05
N ASN A 195 -13.73 17.80 -4.07
CA ASN A 195 -14.94 17.65 -4.86
C ASN A 195 -15.99 16.70 -4.23
N GLY A 196 -15.73 16.15 -3.04
CA GLY A 196 -16.66 15.27 -2.32
C GLY A 196 -16.76 13.83 -2.84
N PHE A 197 -15.83 13.39 -3.71
CA PHE A 197 -15.84 12.04 -4.30
C PHE A 197 -15.19 10.97 -3.42
N ILE A 198 -14.27 11.35 -2.53
CA ILE A 198 -13.65 10.45 -1.55
C ILE A 198 -13.55 11.12 -0.17
N SER A 199 -13.36 10.32 0.88
CA SER A 199 -12.99 10.80 2.21
C SER A 199 -11.55 11.33 2.25
N TYR A 200 -11.21 12.03 3.33
CA TYR A 200 -9.93 12.72 3.49
C TYR A 200 -8.74 11.76 3.32
N PRO A 201 -7.85 11.99 2.33
CA PRO A 201 -6.89 10.98 1.89
C PRO A 201 -5.63 10.90 2.76
N ARG A 202 -5.52 11.73 3.80
CA ARG A 202 -4.38 11.73 4.75
C ARG A 202 -4.82 11.15 6.09
N THR A 203 -4.93 9.83 6.11
CA THR A 203 -5.36 9.02 7.25
C THR A 203 -4.47 7.80 7.46
N ARG A 204 -4.31 7.38 8.72
CA ARG A 204 -3.71 6.09 9.11
C ARG A 204 -4.76 5.11 9.61
N ASP A 205 -6.02 5.56 9.68
CA ASP A 205 -7.12 4.74 10.18
C ASP A 205 -7.56 3.76 9.12
N LYS A 206 -7.68 2.51 9.55
CA LYS A 206 -8.25 1.41 8.78
C LYS A 206 -9.58 0.94 9.35
N HIS A 207 -10.09 1.61 10.38
CA HIS A 207 -11.33 1.22 11.02
C HIS A 207 -12.49 2.01 10.43
N ILE A 208 -13.49 1.29 9.93
CA ILE A 208 -14.74 1.89 9.47
C ILE A 208 -15.92 1.17 10.09
N SER A 209 -16.91 1.94 10.53
CA SER A 209 -18.11 1.42 11.18
C SER A 209 -19.22 1.30 10.15
N LEU A 210 -19.69 0.07 9.88
CA LEU A 210 -20.76 -0.20 8.90
C LEU A 210 -22.01 0.69 9.08
N PRO A 211 -22.53 0.93 10.30
CA PRO A 211 -23.70 1.80 10.49
C PRO A 211 -23.49 3.26 10.06
N SER A 212 -22.24 3.73 10.00
CA SER A 212 -21.92 5.09 9.56
C SER A 212 -21.77 5.22 8.04
N LEU A 213 -21.69 4.10 7.31
CA LEU A 213 -21.56 4.07 5.86
C LEU A 213 -22.94 4.06 5.20
N ASN A 214 -23.25 5.08 4.39
CA ASN A 214 -24.41 5.02 3.51
C ASN A 214 -24.09 4.14 2.31
N LEU A 215 -24.30 2.82 2.44
CA LEU A 215 -24.01 1.87 1.37
C LEU A 215 -25.04 1.89 0.22
N ARG A 216 -26.22 2.49 0.44
CA ARG A 216 -27.35 2.50 -0.53
C ARG A 216 -26.98 2.91 -1.97
N PRO A 217 -26.10 3.90 -2.22
CA PRO A 217 -25.67 4.24 -3.58
C PRO A 217 -24.98 3.08 -4.31
N TRP A 218 -24.29 2.21 -3.57
CA TRP A 218 -23.50 1.11 -4.12
C TRP A 218 -24.34 -0.13 -4.46
N TRP A 219 -25.46 -0.35 -3.76
CA TRP A 219 -26.42 -1.42 -4.08
C TRP A 219 -27.09 -1.21 -5.46
N ARG A 220 -27.26 0.04 -5.87
CA ARG A 220 -27.91 0.42 -7.15
C ARG A 220 -26.93 0.50 -8.33
N CYS A 221 -25.62 0.46 -8.06
CA CYS A 221 -24.58 0.58 -9.08
C CYS A 221 -24.42 -0.69 -9.96
N ARG A 222 -25.25 -1.73 -9.73
CA ARG A 222 -25.31 -2.99 -10.51
C ARG A 222 -25.49 -2.82 -12.03
N HIS A 223 -25.88 -1.63 -12.51
CA HIS A 223 -26.34 -1.45 -13.89
C HIS A 223 -25.59 -0.41 -14.72
N GLN A 224 -24.69 0.40 -14.15
CA GLN A 224 -24.06 1.48 -14.91
C GLN A 224 -22.62 1.72 -14.49
N THR A 225 -21.72 0.98 -15.12
CA THR A 225 -20.37 1.48 -15.34
C THR A 225 -20.02 1.31 -16.81
N GLN A 226 -19.69 2.42 -17.47
CA GLN A 226 -19.08 2.42 -18.82
C GLN A 226 -17.65 1.84 -18.81
N THR A 227 -17.16 1.38 -17.65
CA THR A 227 -15.94 0.58 -17.57
C THR A 227 -16.29 -0.83 -17.97
N GLY A 228 -15.73 -1.35 -19.06
CA GLY A 228 -15.91 -2.74 -19.52
C GLY A 228 -15.49 -3.83 -18.51
N ALA A 229 -15.24 -3.50 -17.24
CA ALA A 229 -15.14 -4.43 -16.13
C ALA A 229 -16.46 -4.42 -15.36
N ASP A 230 -17.08 -5.58 -15.30
CA ASP A 230 -18.28 -5.83 -14.55
C ASP A 230 -18.03 -5.69 -13.04
N LEU A 231 -18.62 -4.69 -12.38
CA LEU A 231 -18.60 -4.55 -10.92
C LEU A 231 -19.69 -5.38 -10.24
N ARG A 232 -20.57 -6.09 -10.98
CA ARG A 232 -21.60 -6.99 -10.43
C ARG A 232 -21.03 -8.07 -9.49
N PRO A 233 -19.85 -8.68 -9.71
CA PRO A 233 -19.27 -9.65 -8.78
C PRO A 233 -18.82 -9.02 -7.44
N LEU A 234 -18.55 -7.72 -7.45
CA LEU A 234 -18.14 -6.94 -6.27
C LEU A 234 -19.32 -6.24 -5.59
N CYS A 235 -20.49 -6.19 -6.26
CA CYS A 235 -21.73 -5.72 -5.67
C CYS A 235 -22.24 -6.78 -4.72
N LEU A 236 -22.04 -6.53 -3.42
CA LEU A 236 -22.57 -7.25 -2.26
C LEU A 236 -23.72 -8.20 -2.61
N SER A 237 -23.43 -9.50 -2.64
CA SER A 237 -24.43 -10.58 -2.76
C SER A 237 -25.07 -10.92 -1.41
N GLY A 238 -24.57 -10.36 -0.31
CA GLY A 238 -25.06 -10.53 1.06
C GLY A 238 -24.76 -9.32 1.95
N ASP A 239 -24.93 -9.48 3.27
CA ASP A 239 -24.65 -8.40 4.22
C ASP A 239 -23.16 -8.02 4.20
N PRO A 240 -22.82 -6.73 4.06
CA PRO A 240 -21.44 -6.27 4.01
C PRO A 240 -20.71 -6.64 5.30
N THR A 241 -19.56 -7.31 5.17
CA THR A 241 -18.69 -7.61 6.32
C THR A 241 -17.34 -6.91 6.17
N LEU A 242 -17.05 -5.99 7.08
CA LEU A 242 -15.74 -5.34 7.13
C LEU A 242 -14.75 -6.21 7.89
N VAL A 243 -13.51 -6.27 7.39
CA VAL A 243 -12.42 -6.74 8.23
C VAL A 243 -12.20 -5.72 9.35
N ARG A 244 -12.31 -6.17 10.60
CA ARG A 244 -12.00 -5.32 11.76
C ARG A 244 -10.50 -5.04 11.78
N ALA A 245 -10.10 -3.83 11.42
CA ALA A 245 -8.78 -3.33 11.71
C ALA A 245 -8.68 -2.88 13.17
N ARG A 246 -7.50 -3.04 13.78
CA ARG A 246 -7.22 -2.80 15.21
C ARG A 246 -7.18 -1.32 15.64
N ASN A 247 -7.41 -0.37 14.73
CA ASN A 247 -7.17 1.05 15.03
C ASN A 247 -8.41 1.78 15.55
N THR A 248 -8.17 2.71 16.46
CA THR A 248 -9.17 3.45 17.24
C THR A 248 -9.04 4.97 17.10
N ASP A 249 -8.31 5.46 16.10
CA ASP A 249 -8.18 6.91 15.92
C ASP A 249 -9.46 7.50 15.29
N LYS A 250 -9.61 8.81 15.46
CA LYS A 250 -10.82 9.58 15.18
C LYS A 250 -11.10 9.77 13.68
N ALA A 251 -10.24 9.28 12.79
CA ALA A 251 -10.43 9.40 11.34
C ALA A 251 -10.99 8.10 10.74
N ILE A 252 -11.49 8.23 9.52
CA ILE A 252 -12.04 7.12 8.72
C ILE A 252 -11.02 6.74 7.64
N PRO A 253 -11.03 5.49 7.15
CA PRO A 253 -10.23 5.11 6.00
C PRO A 253 -10.69 5.85 4.74
N ILE A 254 -9.82 5.81 3.74
CA ILE A 254 -10.07 6.36 2.41
C ILE A 254 -11.16 5.52 1.75
N HIS A 255 -12.31 6.13 1.47
CA HIS A 255 -13.44 5.47 0.84
C HIS A 255 -14.30 6.46 0.04
N PRO A 256 -15.12 5.97 -0.89
CA PRO A 256 -15.97 6.83 -1.71
C PRO A 256 -17.36 7.01 -1.05
N PRO A 257 -17.73 8.22 -0.56
CA PRO A 257 -19.04 8.45 0.05
C PRO A 257 -20.18 8.50 -0.97
N SER A 258 -19.88 8.75 -2.26
CA SER A 258 -20.85 8.77 -3.35
C SER A 258 -20.25 8.20 -4.64
N PHE A 259 -21.13 7.77 -5.54
CA PHE A 259 -20.77 7.28 -6.86
C PHE A 259 -20.74 8.43 -7.88
N THR A 260 -19.72 8.45 -8.73
CA THR A 260 -19.65 9.33 -9.91
C THR A 260 -19.06 8.58 -11.12
N ASN A 261 -19.52 8.95 -12.32
CA ASN A 261 -18.95 8.47 -13.59
C ASN A 261 -18.50 9.63 -14.50
N SER A 262 -18.42 10.85 -13.98
CA SER A 262 -18.06 12.05 -14.77
C SER A 262 -16.56 12.33 -14.82
N LEU A 263 -15.74 11.51 -14.16
CA LEU A 263 -14.29 11.71 -14.05
C LEU A 263 -13.55 11.17 -15.29
N ALA A 264 -12.41 11.78 -15.61
CA ALA A 264 -11.53 11.35 -16.70
C ALA A 264 -10.05 11.33 -16.26
N GLY A 265 -9.20 10.67 -17.06
CA GLY A 265 -7.75 10.65 -16.86
C GLY A 265 -7.31 10.14 -15.48
N ALA A 266 -6.35 10.82 -14.87
CA ALA A 266 -5.78 10.45 -13.57
C ALA A 266 -6.81 10.48 -12.44
N GLU A 267 -7.77 11.41 -12.45
CA GLU A 267 -8.85 11.47 -11.46
C GLU A 267 -9.72 10.22 -11.50
N LYS A 268 -10.09 9.76 -12.71
CA LYS A 268 -10.82 8.51 -12.88
C LYS A 268 -10.02 7.31 -12.38
N ALA A 269 -8.73 7.24 -12.73
CA ALA A 269 -7.88 6.11 -12.34
C ALA A 269 -7.72 5.98 -10.82
N VAL A 270 -7.45 7.09 -10.12
CA VAL A 270 -7.32 7.10 -8.65
C VAL A 270 -8.67 6.83 -7.99
N TYR A 271 -9.75 7.45 -8.47
CA TYR A 271 -11.09 7.21 -7.95
C TYR A 271 -11.51 5.74 -8.11
N GLU A 272 -11.29 5.16 -9.30
CA GLU A 272 -11.61 3.75 -9.58
C GLU A 272 -10.82 2.79 -8.69
N LEU A 273 -9.55 3.09 -8.42
CA LEU A 273 -8.74 2.32 -7.46
C LEU A 273 -9.37 2.34 -6.07
N VAL A 274 -9.75 3.52 -5.57
CA VAL A 274 -10.40 3.68 -4.27
C VAL A 274 -11.74 2.92 -4.22
N VAL A 275 -12.57 3.04 -5.27
CA VAL A 275 -13.86 2.36 -5.36
C VAL A 275 -13.71 0.84 -5.39
N ARG A 276 -12.86 0.31 -6.27
CA ARG A 276 -12.63 -1.15 -6.36
C ARG A 276 -12.08 -1.71 -5.07
N HIS A 277 -11.14 -1.00 -4.44
CA HIS A 277 -10.55 -1.42 -3.16
C HIS A 277 -11.59 -1.41 -2.04
N PHE A 278 -12.43 -0.37 -1.97
CA PHE A 278 -13.52 -0.28 -1.01
C PHE A 278 -14.54 -1.41 -1.18
N LEU A 279 -14.99 -1.68 -2.41
CA LEU A 279 -15.91 -2.79 -2.70
C LEU A 279 -15.29 -4.16 -2.39
N ALA A 280 -14.03 -4.36 -2.73
CA ALA A 280 -13.30 -5.58 -2.38
C ALA A 280 -13.14 -5.75 -0.85
N CYS A 281 -13.04 -4.66 -0.10
CA CYS A 281 -12.99 -4.73 1.37
C CYS A 281 -14.33 -5.20 1.97
N LEU A 282 -15.43 -4.87 1.31
CA LEU A 282 -16.79 -5.25 1.70
C LEU A 282 -17.21 -6.64 1.19
N SER A 283 -16.48 -7.23 0.24
CA SER A 283 -16.76 -8.55 -0.32
C SER A 283 -16.30 -9.68 0.61
N ASP A 284 -16.50 -10.93 0.18
CA ASP A 284 -15.96 -12.09 0.88
C ASP A 284 -14.49 -12.36 0.50
N ASP A 285 -13.80 -13.12 1.35
CA ASP A 285 -12.50 -13.69 1.01
C ASP A 285 -12.65 -14.72 -0.12
N ALA A 286 -11.71 -14.73 -1.06
CA ALA A 286 -11.73 -15.73 -2.13
C ALA A 286 -11.44 -17.12 -1.56
N ARG A 287 -12.25 -18.11 -1.93
CA ARG A 287 -12.13 -19.51 -1.49
C ARG A 287 -11.67 -20.38 -2.65
N GLY A 288 -10.74 -21.29 -2.38
CA GLY A 288 -10.26 -22.29 -3.33
C GLY A 288 -9.74 -23.52 -2.60
N SER A 289 -9.12 -24.42 -3.35
CA SER A 289 -8.43 -25.60 -2.83
C SER A 289 -6.99 -25.58 -3.29
N GLU A 290 -6.07 -25.90 -2.38
CA GLU A 290 -4.64 -26.10 -2.67
C GLU A 290 -4.37 -27.60 -2.55
N THR A 291 -3.93 -28.20 -3.65
CA THR A 291 -3.50 -29.60 -3.71
C THR A 291 -1.99 -29.64 -3.90
N VAL A 292 -1.31 -30.34 -3.00
CA VAL A 292 0.13 -30.59 -3.05
C VAL A 292 0.34 -32.09 -3.21
N VAL A 293 1.14 -32.47 -4.20
CA VAL A 293 1.48 -33.86 -4.51
C VAL A 293 2.97 -34.03 -4.22
N ASP A 294 3.28 -34.83 -3.21
CA ASP A 294 4.64 -35.22 -2.86
C ASP A 294 4.96 -36.54 -3.55
N MET A 295 6.14 -36.62 -4.14
CA MET A 295 6.61 -37.75 -4.92
C MET A 295 8.01 -38.10 -4.44
N ALA A 296 8.31 -39.39 -4.35
CA ALA A 296 9.66 -39.87 -4.11
C ALA A 296 10.19 -40.62 -5.32
N MET A 297 11.47 -40.43 -5.64
CA MET A 297 12.20 -41.13 -6.69
C MET A 297 13.56 -41.55 -6.13
N ALA A 298 13.91 -42.83 -6.27
CA ALA A 298 15.17 -43.38 -5.78
C ALA A 298 15.49 -43.09 -4.28
N GLY A 299 14.46 -42.89 -3.44
CA GLY A 299 14.61 -42.55 -2.02
C GLY A 299 14.68 -41.05 -1.71
N GLU A 300 14.75 -40.20 -2.74
CA GLU A 300 14.73 -38.74 -2.65
C GLU A 300 13.30 -38.20 -2.77
N GLY A 301 12.96 -37.10 -2.08
CA GLY A 301 11.61 -36.51 -2.09
C GLY A 301 11.53 -35.00 -1.93
#